data_AF-A0A1V5WHZ5-F1
#
_entry.id   AF-A0A1V5WHZ5-F1
#
_cell.length_a   1.000
_cell.length_b   1.000
_cell.length_c   1.000
_cell.angle_alpha   90.00
_cell.angle_beta   90.00
_cell.angle_gamma   90.00
#
_symmetry.space_group_name_H-M   'P 1'
#
loop_
_entity.id
_entity.type
_entity.pdbx_description
1 polymer ?
#
loop_
_entity_poly.entity_id
_entity_poly.type
_entity_poly.pdbx_seq_one_letter_code
_entity_poly.pdbx_strand_id
1 'polypeptide(L)'
;MSNLKPFPATVFAPTSAEVTAKALVEAQVEMEQLITTLLLEPQMPSQAGWSRSGAVYLILSSRQALRERYGEEGFRLVDDALKQLQLAVSAHVDLNALLVYVDEAASLVSYGLQPVDATHPWKIKGLIESLDAFLKTRKQALRYILIVGGDAIIPFHRLPNPINDQDADVPSDNPYASQDANYFIPERAIGRLPDGQGEPVTVLLQLLEEAISAHRRKAATDKGAWTALLRHLRGDGEREDPRAGLGYSASIWRKASRQVLQTLGDRQPLRISPPLTYQEFKPVRYAPFSYFNLHGIEDGPNWYGQRDALFPATYELFPVALRPEDLRPEDYAGAIVFSEACYGANILGKNSDASLALKFLAARARAVIGSTKVSYGTVAPPLIGADLLARYFWKGLLAQLPIGEALKYAKVSLAREMQERQGYLDSEDQKTLLSFVLYGDPALPGLPDGNIELVSKALCPPLVYQRQARDQKSLLSESLVAAVKGRIEASLPYLAEARVQAVPVILSESEPEMSRAKSRGSRRPVARWAFTLEKDFPIEGDGAHRQVVTVTVDEHGAILKAVMSK
;
A
#
# COMPACT_ATOMS: atom_id res chain seq x y z
N MET A 1 -60.13 -51.38 -52.12
CA MET A 1 -59.88 -50.04 -52.70
C MET A 1 -59.84 -49.05 -51.56
N SER A 2 -58.66 -48.76 -51.02
CA SER A 2 -58.48 -47.67 -50.07
C SER A 2 -57.00 -47.44 -49.78
N ASN A 3 -56.67 -46.15 -49.70
CA ASN A 3 -55.55 -45.56 -48.96
C ASN A 3 -54.20 -45.42 -49.70
N LEU A 4 -54.16 -44.44 -50.61
CA LEU A 4 -53.00 -43.56 -50.75
C LEU A 4 -52.77 -42.84 -49.41
N LYS A 5 -51.74 -43.25 -48.66
CA LYS A 5 -51.19 -42.48 -47.53
C LYS A 5 -50.10 -41.54 -48.06
N PRO A 6 -50.06 -40.27 -47.64
CA PRO A 6 -48.98 -39.36 -47.97
C PRO A 6 -47.68 -39.77 -47.26
N PHE A 7 -46.55 -39.46 -47.90
CA PHE A 7 -45.21 -39.59 -47.34
C PHE A 7 -45.14 -38.92 -45.95
N PRO A 8 -44.48 -39.53 -44.95
CA PRO A 8 -44.19 -38.84 -43.70
C PRO A 8 -43.22 -37.69 -43.98
N ALA A 9 -43.66 -36.46 -43.69
CA ALA A 9 -42.76 -35.33 -43.57
C ALA A 9 -41.76 -35.64 -42.46
N THR A 10 -40.50 -35.83 -42.83
CA THR A 10 -39.38 -35.85 -41.90
C THR A 10 -39.36 -34.54 -41.15
N VAL A 11 -39.71 -34.59 -39.87
CA VAL A 11 -39.42 -33.51 -38.92
C VAL A 11 -37.90 -33.48 -38.80
N PHE A 12 -37.27 -32.49 -39.44
CA PHE A 12 -35.85 -32.24 -39.25
C PHE A 12 -35.63 -31.88 -37.78
N ALA A 13 -34.76 -32.63 -37.10
CA ALA A 13 -34.21 -32.21 -35.83
C ALA A 13 -33.50 -30.86 -36.05
N PRO A 14 -33.65 -29.89 -35.13
CA PRO A 14 -33.09 -28.57 -35.31
C PRO A 14 -31.58 -28.71 -35.47
N THR A 15 -31.04 -28.09 -36.52
CA THR A 15 -29.61 -28.13 -36.79
C THR A 15 -28.85 -27.49 -35.63
N SER A 16 -27.59 -27.88 -35.39
CA SER A 16 -26.79 -27.31 -34.30
C SER A 16 -26.74 -25.78 -34.34
N ALA A 17 -26.89 -25.17 -35.52
CA ALA A 17 -27.03 -23.72 -35.69
C ALA A 17 -28.33 -23.15 -35.11
N GLU A 18 -29.48 -23.83 -35.24
CA GLU A 18 -30.77 -23.39 -34.69
C GLU A 18 -30.85 -23.57 -33.17
N VAL A 19 -30.25 -24.65 -32.65
CA VAL A 19 -30.10 -24.85 -31.19
C VAL A 19 -29.16 -23.81 -30.60
N THR A 20 -28.08 -23.47 -31.31
CA THR A 20 -27.14 -22.41 -30.90
C THR A 20 -27.77 -21.03 -31.01
N ALA A 21 -28.60 -20.76 -32.02
CA ALA A 21 -29.32 -19.49 -32.16
C ALA A 21 -30.39 -19.32 -31.08
N LYS A 22 -31.12 -20.39 -30.74
CA LYS A 22 -32.09 -20.37 -29.65
C LYS A 22 -31.42 -20.18 -28.29
N ALA A 23 -30.30 -20.85 -28.04
CA ALA A 23 -29.49 -20.66 -26.83
C ALA A 23 -28.84 -19.26 -26.77
N LEU A 24 -28.49 -18.67 -27.92
CA LEU A 24 -27.98 -17.29 -27.97
C LEU A 24 -29.07 -16.28 -27.63
N VAL A 25 -30.29 -16.49 -28.15
CA VAL A 25 -31.46 -15.63 -27.87
C VAL A 25 -31.92 -15.79 -26.42
N GLU A 26 -31.93 -17.02 -25.87
CA GLU A 26 -32.23 -17.27 -24.46
C GLU A 26 -31.15 -16.66 -23.54
N ALA A 27 -29.86 -16.77 -23.89
CA ALA A 27 -28.78 -16.11 -23.17
C ALA A 27 -28.81 -14.57 -23.31
N GLN A 28 -29.27 -14.04 -24.45
CA GLN A 28 -29.49 -12.60 -24.64
C GLN A 28 -30.67 -12.10 -23.81
N VAL A 29 -31.75 -12.88 -23.71
CA VAL A 29 -32.91 -12.56 -22.87
C VAL A 29 -32.55 -12.68 -21.39
N GLU A 30 -31.77 -13.68 -20.97
CA GLU A 30 -31.24 -13.77 -19.60
C GLU A 30 -30.26 -12.63 -19.30
N MET A 31 -29.39 -12.25 -20.24
CA MET A 31 -28.49 -11.10 -20.11
C MET A 31 -29.27 -9.77 -20.07
N GLU A 32 -30.31 -9.61 -20.88
CA GLU A 32 -31.18 -8.44 -20.86
C GLU A 32 -32.05 -8.41 -19.59
N GLN A 33 -32.47 -9.56 -19.06
CA GLN A 33 -33.13 -9.66 -17.76
C GLN A 33 -32.15 -9.40 -16.61
N LEU A 34 -30.89 -9.81 -16.70
CA LEU A 34 -29.85 -9.52 -15.71
C LEU A 34 -29.43 -8.05 -15.77
N ILE A 35 -29.30 -7.48 -16.97
CA ILE A 35 -29.08 -6.04 -17.20
C ILE A 35 -30.30 -5.27 -16.71
N THR A 36 -31.52 -5.74 -16.97
CA THR A 36 -32.76 -5.14 -16.47
C THR A 36 -32.87 -5.30 -14.95
N THR A 37 -32.35 -6.38 -14.35
CA THR A 37 -32.32 -6.58 -12.89
C THR A 37 -31.19 -5.77 -12.22
N LEU A 38 -30.08 -5.52 -12.93
CA LEU A 38 -28.98 -4.63 -12.53
C LEU A 38 -29.30 -3.14 -12.77
N LEU A 39 -30.14 -2.83 -13.75
CA LEU A 39 -30.68 -1.49 -14.03
C LEU A 39 -31.96 -1.20 -13.22
N LEU A 40 -32.69 -2.24 -12.79
CA LEU A 40 -33.81 -2.20 -11.83
C LEU A 40 -33.40 -2.68 -10.44
N GLU A 41 -32.10 -2.73 -10.12
CA GLU A 41 -31.73 -2.51 -8.72
C GLU A 41 -32.33 -1.14 -8.35
N PRO A 42 -33.07 -1.04 -7.24
CA PRO A 42 -33.66 0.22 -6.85
C PRO A 42 -32.52 1.22 -6.87
N GLN A 43 -32.61 2.25 -7.71
CA GLN A 43 -31.60 3.29 -7.84
C GLN A 43 -30.99 3.46 -6.46
N MET A 44 -29.76 2.98 -6.28
CA MET A 44 -29.01 3.26 -5.07
C MET A 44 -29.12 4.77 -4.98
N PRO A 45 -29.86 5.31 -3.99
CA PRO A 45 -30.22 6.70 -4.02
C PRO A 45 -28.89 7.41 -4.17
N SER A 46 -28.82 8.32 -5.14
CA SER A 46 -27.74 9.28 -5.24
C SER A 46 -27.29 9.59 -3.80
N GLN A 47 -25.98 9.56 -3.50
CA GLN A 47 -25.47 9.72 -2.12
C GLN A 47 -25.86 11.05 -1.45
N ALA A 48 -26.84 11.79 -1.96
CA ALA A 48 -27.76 12.62 -1.22
C ALA A 48 -28.87 11.76 -0.54
N GLY A 49 -28.56 11.08 0.58
CA GLY A 49 -29.62 10.40 1.33
C GLY A 49 -29.23 9.53 2.52
N TRP A 50 -27.96 9.16 2.69
CA TRP A 50 -27.52 8.70 4.01
C TRP A 50 -27.47 9.94 4.91
N SER A 51 -28.22 9.90 6.01
CA SER A 51 -28.02 10.84 7.12
C SER A 51 -26.51 11.02 7.33
N ARG A 52 -26.04 12.27 7.32
CA ARG A 52 -24.63 12.68 7.41
C ARG A 52 -23.92 12.26 8.72
N SER A 53 -24.50 11.36 9.51
CA SER A 53 -24.05 10.86 10.81
C SER A 53 -23.92 9.33 10.75
N GLY A 54 -22.80 8.78 10.23
CA GLY A 54 -22.68 7.32 10.07
C GLY A 54 -21.28 6.71 9.90
N ALA A 55 -20.22 7.48 9.63
CA ALA A 55 -18.87 6.92 9.56
C ALA A 55 -18.23 6.84 10.94
N VAL A 56 -17.62 5.70 11.25
CA VAL A 56 -16.94 5.44 12.52
C VAL A 56 -15.43 5.45 12.30
N TYR A 57 -14.76 6.13 13.23
CA TYR A 57 -13.31 6.13 13.41
C TYR A 57 -13.00 5.31 14.67
N LEU A 58 -12.20 4.26 14.55
CA LEU A 58 -11.76 3.43 15.68
C LEU A 58 -10.32 3.78 16.07
N ILE A 59 -10.14 4.29 17.30
CA ILE A 59 -8.85 4.36 17.98
C ILE A 59 -8.67 3.04 18.73
N LEU A 60 -7.61 2.30 18.41
CA LEU A 60 -7.36 0.97 18.95
C LEU A 60 -6.01 0.92 19.68
N SER A 61 -5.99 0.42 20.91
CA SER A 61 -4.75 0.18 21.66
C SER A 61 -4.91 -0.95 22.69
N SER A 62 -3.88 -1.20 23.52
CA SER A 62 -3.91 -2.14 24.64
C SER A 62 -3.58 -1.40 25.93
N ARG A 63 -4.49 -1.45 26.90
CA ARG A 63 -4.29 -0.82 28.20
C ARG A 63 -3.17 -1.49 28.97
N GLN A 64 -3.15 -2.83 28.99
CA GLN A 64 -2.14 -3.58 29.73
C GLN A 64 -0.75 -3.33 29.15
N ALA A 65 -0.58 -3.44 27.82
CA ALA A 65 0.72 -3.25 27.20
C ALA A 65 1.24 -1.81 27.33
N LEU A 66 0.36 -0.80 27.27
CA LEU A 66 0.74 0.59 27.54
C LEU A 66 1.21 0.79 28.99
N ARG A 67 0.55 0.17 29.98
CA ARG A 67 0.95 0.23 31.40
C ARG A 67 2.26 -0.51 31.64
N GLU A 68 2.45 -1.66 31.03
CA GLU A 68 3.71 -2.42 31.11
C GLU A 68 4.87 -1.63 30.53
N ARG A 69 4.61 -0.90 29.43
CA ARG A 69 5.63 -0.13 28.74
C ARG A 69 5.99 1.20 29.43
N TYR A 70 5.00 1.94 29.92
CA TYR A 70 5.19 3.32 30.40
C TYR A 70 4.88 3.52 31.89
N GLY A 71 4.49 2.46 32.60
CA GLY A 71 3.98 2.56 33.96
C GLY A 71 2.59 3.18 34.05
N GLU A 72 2.05 3.26 35.26
CA GLU A 72 0.69 3.77 35.50
C GLU A 72 0.54 5.24 35.10
N GLU A 73 1.54 6.06 35.44
CA GLU A 73 1.52 7.49 35.14
C GLU A 73 1.64 7.75 33.64
N GLY A 74 2.54 7.06 32.95
CA GLY A 74 2.68 7.17 31.50
C GLY A 74 1.42 6.71 30.77
N PHE A 75 0.81 5.60 31.21
CA PHE A 75 -0.50 5.17 30.69
C PHE A 75 -1.57 6.25 30.88
N ARG A 76 -1.67 6.87 32.06
CA ARG A 76 -2.66 7.92 32.32
C ARG A 76 -2.50 9.11 31.36
N LEU A 77 -1.27 9.54 31.10
CA LEU A 77 -0.99 10.61 30.13
C LEU A 77 -1.44 10.22 28.71
N VAL A 78 -1.15 8.98 28.30
CA VAL A 78 -1.55 8.47 26.98
C VAL A 78 -3.08 8.33 26.89
N ASP A 79 -3.75 7.80 27.91
CA ASP A 79 -5.21 7.66 27.96
C ASP A 79 -5.92 9.02 27.89
N ASP A 80 -5.42 10.02 28.62
CA ASP A 80 -5.91 11.39 28.53
C ASP A 80 -5.74 11.96 27.11
N ALA A 81 -4.60 11.74 26.46
CA ALA A 81 -4.36 12.16 25.08
C ALA A 81 -5.26 11.42 24.08
N LEU A 82 -5.48 10.12 24.24
CA LEU A 82 -6.39 9.31 23.41
C LEU A 82 -7.84 9.81 23.51
N LYS A 83 -8.30 10.14 24.72
CA LYS A 83 -9.61 10.76 24.93
C LYS A 83 -9.71 12.13 24.28
N GLN A 84 -8.64 12.94 24.33
CA GLN A 84 -8.61 14.21 23.61
C GLN A 84 -8.65 14.03 22.09
N LEU A 85 -7.97 13.03 21.55
CA LEU A 85 -8.07 12.67 20.13
C LEU A 85 -9.50 12.25 19.78
N GLN A 86 -10.12 11.39 20.59
CA GLN A 86 -11.51 10.99 20.40
C GLN A 86 -12.44 12.22 20.34
N LEU A 87 -12.29 13.18 21.25
CA LEU A 87 -13.06 14.42 21.24
C LEU A 87 -12.77 15.29 20.02
N ALA A 88 -11.50 15.42 19.61
CA ALA A 88 -11.09 16.21 18.44
C ALA A 88 -11.65 15.62 17.13
N VAL A 89 -11.72 14.29 17.02
CA VAL A 89 -12.30 13.61 15.85
C VAL A 89 -13.83 13.71 15.86
N SER A 90 -14.47 13.48 17.00
CA SER A 90 -15.94 13.59 17.13
C SER A 90 -16.47 15.02 16.99
N ALA A 91 -15.59 16.03 16.92
CA ALA A 91 -15.96 17.41 16.62
C ALA A 91 -16.27 17.66 15.13
N HIS A 92 -15.85 16.75 14.24
CA HIS A 92 -16.21 16.74 12.82
C HIS A 92 -17.68 16.31 12.67
N VAL A 93 -18.41 16.93 11.74
CA VAL A 93 -19.87 16.68 11.58
C VAL A 93 -20.15 15.27 11.05
N ASP A 94 -19.19 14.64 10.39
CA ASP A 94 -19.33 13.39 9.64
C ASP A 94 -18.66 12.16 10.28
N LEU A 95 -17.99 12.31 11.43
CA LEU A 95 -17.23 11.24 12.08
C LEU A 95 -17.64 11.03 13.54
N ASN A 96 -17.82 9.77 13.91
CA ASN A 96 -17.96 9.33 15.30
C ASN A 96 -16.71 8.54 15.72
N ALA A 97 -15.98 9.01 16.73
CA ALA A 97 -14.77 8.35 17.20
C ALA A 97 -15.03 7.42 18.39
N LEU A 98 -14.54 6.18 18.29
CA LEU A 98 -14.57 5.17 19.36
C LEU A 98 -13.15 4.91 19.84
N LEU A 99 -12.95 4.89 21.16
CA LEU A 99 -11.71 4.44 21.77
C LEU A 99 -11.93 3.05 22.35
N VAL A 100 -11.15 2.08 21.89
CA VAL A 100 -11.18 0.69 22.35
C VAL A 100 -9.80 0.26 22.80
N TYR A 101 -9.73 -0.25 24.04
CA TYR A 101 -8.61 -1.02 24.54
C TYR A 101 -8.96 -2.51 24.40
N VAL A 102 -8.22 -3.24 23.57
CA VAL A 102 -8.55 -4.61 23.17
C VAL A 102 -8.61 -5.59 24.35
N ASP A 103 -7.96 -5.25 25.44
CA ASP A 103 -7.77 -6.02 26.67
C ASP A 103 -8.55 -5.44 27.87
N GLU A 104 -9.42 -4.45 27.67
CA GLU A 104 -10.17 -3.80 28.76
C GLU A 104 -11.69 -3.94 28.60
N ALA A 105 -12.33 -4.54 29.60
CA ALA A 105 -13.77 -4.78 29.59
C ALA A 105 -14.59 -3.49 29.57
N ALA A 106 -14.12 -2.43 30.26
CA ALA A 106 -14.82 -1.15 30.35
C ALA A 106 -15.00 -0.48 28.97
N SER A 107 -14.01 -0.59 28.08
CA SER A 107 -14.10 -0.07 26.72
C SER A 107 -15.00 -0.90 25.79
N LEU A 108 -15.31 -2.15 26.16
CA LEU A 108 -15.99 -3.13 25.29
C LEU A 108 -17.44 -3.45 25.69
N VAL A 109 -17.80 -3.25 26.96
CA VAL A 109 -19.11 -3.66 27.52
C VAL A 109 -20.31 -3.01 26.82
N SER A 110 -20.17 -1.76 26.36
CA SER A 110 -21.23 -1.03 25.65
C SER A 110 -21.58 -1.61 24.28
N TYR A 111 -20.69 -2.46 23.74
CA TYR A 111 -20.84 -3.20 22.49
C TYR A 111 -21.19 -4.67 22.70
N GLY A 112 -21.32 -5.12 23.97
CA GLY A 112 -21.55 -6.53 24.30
C GLY A 112 -20.34 -7.44 24.02
N LEU A 113 -19.13 -6.87 23.96
CA LEU A 113 -17.90 -7.58 23.63
C LEU A 113 -17.07 -7.87 24.88
N GLN A 114 -16.13 -8.80 24.76
CA GLN A 114 -15.20 -9.20 25.82
C GLN A 114 -13.75 -8.89 25.43
N PRO A 115 -12.88 -8.59 26.41
CA PRO A 115 -11.45 -8.45 26.17
C PRO A 115 -10.84 -9.65 25.46
N VAL A 116 -9.86 -9.38 24.62
CA VAL A 116 -9.02 -10.39 23.98
C VAL A 116 -7.57 -10.24 24.44
N ASP A 117 -6.80 -11.29 24.22
CA ASP A 117 -5.36 -11.26 24.45
C ASP A 117 -4.67 -10.36 23.41
N ALA A 118 -4.15 -9.23 23.87
CA ALA A 118 -3.49 -8.20 23.07
C ALA A 118 -2.24 -8.70 22.33
N THR A 119 -1.65 -9.82 22.74
CA THR A 119 -0.47 -10.40 22.08
C THR A 119 -0.83 -11.22 20.84
N HIS A 120 -2.11 -11.52 20.61
CA HIS A 120 -2.57 -12.37 19.52
C HIS A 120 -3.30 -11.55 18.43
N PRO A 121 -2.62 -11.21 17.31
CA PRO A 121 -3.18 -10.33 16.28
C PRO A 121 -4.49 -10.86 15.67
N TRP A 122 -4.63 -12.17 15.48
CA TRP A 122 -5.87 -12.78 14.97
C TRP A 122 -7.07 -12.65 15.93
N LYS A 123 -6.84 -12.63 17.25
CA LYS A 123 -7.93 -12.38 18.22
C LYS A 123 -8.38 -10.92 18.17
N ILE A 124 -7.43 -9.99 18.00
CA ILE A 124 -7.73 -8.57 17.80
C ILE A 124 -8.53 -8.35 16.50
N LYS A 125 -8.17 -9.01 15.39
CA LYS A 125 -8.98 -8.98 14.15
C LYS A 125 -10.42 -9.44 14.41
N GLY A 126 -10.61 -10.57 15.08
CA GLY A 126 -11.95 -11.08 15.43
C GLY A 126 -12.76 -10.13 16.32
N LEU A 127 -12.09 -9.40 17.22
CA LEU A 127 -12.72 -8.35 18.02
C LEU A 127 -13.19 -7.18 17.14
N ILE A 128 -12.36 -6.71 16.21
CA ILE A 128 -12.72 -5.63 15.26
C ILE A 128 -13.90 -6.05 14.38
N GLU A 129 -13.93 -7.30 13.91
CA GLU A 129 -15.06 -7.85 13.14
C GLU A 129 -16.36 -7.88 13.95
N SER A 130 -16.28 -8.32 15.20
CA SER A 130 -17.44 -8.34 16.11
C SER A 130 -17.95 -6.93 16.40
N LEU A 131 -17.05 -5.97 16.58
CA LEU A 131 -17.39 -4.55 16.73
C LEU A 131 -18.06 -4.01 15.46
N ASP A 132 -17.49 -4.28 14.28
CA ASP A 132 -18.08 -3.83 13.01
C ASP A 132 -19.47 -4.45 12.78
N ALA A 133 -19.67 -5.72 13.12
CA ALA A 133 -20.98 -6.36 13.07
C ALA A 133 -21.99 -5.65 13.98
N PHE A 134 -21.60 -5.29 15.20
CA PHE A 134 -22.42 -4.50 16.10
C PHE A 134 -22.76 -3.12 15.51
N LEU A 135 -21.76 -2.40 14.97
CA LEU A 135 -21.96 -1.07 14.36
C LEU A 135 -22.91 -1.11 13.17
N LYS A 136 -22.84 -2.16 12.34
CA LYS A 136 -23.76 -2.40 11.22
C LYS A 136 -25.22 -2.51 11.69
N THR A 137 -25.50 -3.09 12.86
CA THR A 137 -26.87 -3.12 13.42
C THR A 137 -27.42 -1.72 13.72
N ARG A 138 -26.54 -0.73 13.91
CA ARG A 138 -26.87 0.68 14.15
C ARG A 138 -26.76 1.54 12.89
N LYS A 139 -26.63 0.94 11.71
CA LYS A 139 -26.42 1.63 10.42
C LYS A 139 -25.17 2.54 10.43
N GLN A 140 -24.16 2.16 11.20
CA GLN A 140 -22.85 2.81 11.22
C GLN A 140 -21.85 1.97 10.42
N ALA A 141 -20.89 2.62 9.78
CA ALA A 141 -19.86 1.98 8.98
C ALA A 141 -18.47 2.30 9.53
N LEU A 142 -17.72 1.28 9.95
CA LEU A 142 -16.33 1.45 10.36
C LEU A 142 -15.48 1.78 9.14
N ARG A 143 -14.93 3.00 9.09
CA ARG A 143 -14.23 3.54 7.94
C ARG A 143 -12.73 3.71 8.16
N TYR A 144 -12.36 4.16 9.36
CA TYR A 144 -10.98 4.43 9.74
C TYR A 144 -10.61 3.61 10.97
N ILE A 145 -9.40 3.06 10.96
CA ILE A 145 -8.78 2.41 12.12
C ILE A 145 -7.42 3.07 12.35
N LEU A 146 -7.25 3.66 13.53
CA LEU A 146 -5.95 4.13 14.00
C LEU A 146 -5.47 3.21 15.12
N ILE A 147 -4.36 2.52 14.87
CA ILE A 147 -3.65 1.77 15.91
C ILE A 147 -2.73 2.74 16.65
N VAL A 148 -2.79 2.78 17.98
CA VAL A 148 -1.89 3.60 18.79
C VAL A 148 -0.94 2.69 19.57
N GLY A 149 0.35 2.82 19.27
CA GLY A 149 1.43 1.98 19.78
C GLY A 149 2.14 1.19 18.68
N GLY A 150 3.39 0.82 18.96
CA GLY A 150 4.20 -0.08 18.12
C GLY A 150 3.79 -1.55 18.25
N ASP A 151 4.64 -2.42 17.71
CA ASP A 151 4.41 -3.88 17.65
C ASP A 151 4.26 -4.54 19.03
N ALA A 152 4.91 -4.00 20.05
CA ALA A 152 4.80 -4.51 21.42
C ALA A 152 3.46 -4.17 22.11
N ILE A 153 2.69 -3.21 21.59
CA ILE A 153 1.38 -2.82 22.16
C ILE A 153 0.26 -3.47 21.37
N ILE A 154 0.24 -3.28 20.05
CA ILE A 154 -0.64 -3.97 19.11
C ILE A 154 0.25 -4.60 18.04
N PRO A 155 0.42 -5.93 18.02
CA PRO A 155 1.34 -6.59 17.09
C PRO A 155 0.88 -6.43 15.64
N PHE A 156 1.82 -6.29 14.70
CA PHE A 156 1.52 -6.53 13.29
C PHE A 156 1.19 -8.00 13.08
N HIS A 157 0.32 -8.31 12.12
CA HIS A 157 0.22 -9.67 11.63
C HIS A 157 1.52 -10.06 10.93
N ARG A 158 2.08 -11.22 11.26
CA ARG A 158 3.20 -11.84 10.55
C ARG A 158 2.66 -12.69 9.41
N LEU A 159 2.58 -12.11 8.21
CA LEU A 159 2.01 -12.77 7.04
C LEU A 159 3.06 -13.59 6.29
N PRO A 160 2.66 -14.67 5.58
CA PRO A 160 3.58 -15.40 4.71
C PRO A 160 4.18 -14.49 3.64
N ASN A 161 5.48 -14.64 3.39
CA ASN A 161 6.16 -13.94 2.32
C ASN A 161 5.82 -14.58 0.96
N PRO A 162 5.20 -13.86 0.00
CA PRO A 162 4.78 -14.43 -1.28
C PRO A 162 5.93 -14.62 -2.28
N ILE A 163 7.12 -14.07 -2.00
CA ILE A 163 8.33 -14.20 -2.81
C ILE A 163 9.39 -15.00 -2.05
N ASN A 164 10.26 -15.71 -2.78
CA ASN A 164 11.42 -16.36 -2.20
C ASN A 164 12.60 -15.36 -2.16
N ASP A 165 12.64 -14.53 -1.12
CA ASP A 165 13.77 -13.63 -0.83
C ASP A 165 14.24 -13.82 0.62
N GLN A 166 15.04 -12.90 1.14
CA GLN A 166 15.62 -13.01 2.49
C GLN A 166 14.60 -12.90 3.64
N ASP A 167 13.36 -12.46 3.39
CA ASP A 167 12.40 -12.21 4.46
C ASP A 167 11.64 -13.49 4.86
N ALA A 168 11.58 -13.77 6.16
CA ALA A 168 10.82 -14.90 6.70
C ALA A 168 9.30 -14.67 6.68
N ASP A 169 8.88 -13.43 6.92
CA ASP A 169 7.48 -13.01 7.01
C ASP A 169 7.31 -11.55 6.53
N VAL A 170 6.06 -11.10 6.48
CA VAL A 170 5.68 -9.73 6.15
C VAL A 170 4.81 -9.16 7.28
N PRO A 171 5.39 -8.35 8.18
CA PRO A 171 4.63 -7.57 9.16
C PRO A 171 3.65 -6.63 8.44
N SER A 172 2.35 -6.76 8.72
CA SER A 172 1.29 -5.97 8.10
C SER A 172 0.14 -5.65 9.05
N ASP A 173 -0.46 -4.47 8.86
CA ASP A 173 -1.72 -4.08 9.50
C ASP A 173 -2.95 -4.38 8.62
N ASN A 174 -2.77 -4.81 7.36
CA ASN A 174 -3.89 -5.06 6.44
C ASN A 174 -4.99 -5.95 7.04
N PRO A 175 -4.69 -7.07 7.73
CA PRO A 175 -5.74 -7.93 8.25
C PRO A 175 -6.65 -7.24 9.28
N TYR A 176 -6.18 -6.24 10.04
CA TYR A 176 -7.04 -5.47 10.94
C TYR A 176 -8.08 -4.63 10.18
N ALA A 177 -7.77 -4.26 8.95
CA ALA A 177 -8.62 -3.45 8.09
C ALA A 177 -9.45 -4.27 7.10
N SER A 178 -9.16 -5.58 6.97
CA SER A 178 -9.85 -6.50 6.06
C SER A 178 -11.09 -7.16 6.70
N GLN A 179 -12.17 -7.28 5.95
CA GLN A 179 -13.40 -7.98 6.39
C GLN A 179 -13.35 -9.48 6.13
N ASP A 180 -12.68 -9.91 5.06
CA ASP A 180 -12.60 -11.31 4.67
C ASP A 180 -11.18 -11.88 4.93
N ALA A 181 -10.92 -13.06 4.37
CA ALA A 181 -9.61 -13.70 4.42
C ALA A 181 -8.61 -13.09 3.42
N ASN A 182 -9.06 -12.27 2.47
CA ASN A 182 -8.23 -11.62 1.48
C ASN A 182 -7.67 -10.30 2.03
N TYR A 183 -6.54 -10.41 2.71
CA TYR A 183 -5.83 -9.27 3.29
C TYR A 183 -4.90 -8.53 2.33
N PHE A 184 -4.94 -8.81 1.01
CA PHE A 184 -4.15 -8.03 0.04
C PHE A 184 -4.68 -6.60 -0.09
N ILE A 185 -6.00 -6.43 -0.03
CA ILE A 185 -6.65 -5.13 -0.23
C ILE A 185 -7.63 -4.89 0.91
N PRO A 186 -7.28 -4.03 1.88
CA PRO A 186 -8.18 -3.71 2.98
C PRO A 186 -9.38 -2.88 2.50
N GLU A 187 -10.57 -3.10 3.05
CA GLU A 187 -11.77 -2.30 2.74
C GLU A 187 -11.81 -1.00 3.56
N ARG A 188 -11.15 -0.99 4.71
CA ARG A 188 -11.06 0.14 5.64
C ARG A 188 -9.71 0.85 5.51
N ALA A 189 -9.70 2.16 5.74
CA ALA A 189 -8.46 2.92 5.80
C ALA A 189 -7.82 2.70 7.18
N ILE A 190 -6.54 2.32 7.21
CA ILE A 190 -5.81 2.02 8.45
C ILE A 190 -4.49 2.77 8.50
N GLY A 191 -4.15 3.25 9.69
CA GLY A 191 -2.85 3.82 10.00
C GLY A 191 -2.44 3.50 11.44
N ARG A 192 -1.18 3.74 11.76
CA ARG A 192 -0.60 3.45 13.06
C ARG A 192 0.20 4.64 13.58
N LEU A 193 0.13 4.94 14.87
CA LEU A 193 1.06 5.84 15.57
C LEU A 193 2.07 4.99 16.35
N PRO A 194 3.20 4.60 15.74
CA PRO A 194 4.19 3.73 16.38
C PRO A 194 5.04 4.53 17.35
N ASP A 195 5.30 3.97 18.51
CA ASP A 195 6.03 4.65 19.58
C ASP A 195 7.54 4.37 19.59
N GLY A 196 8.05 3.39 18.82
CA GLY A 196 9.49 3.10 18.66
C GLY A 196 10.14 2.43 19.88
N GLN A 197 11.01 1.44 19.72
CA GLN A 197 11.56 0.70 20.87
C GLN A 197 12.36 1.59 21.82
N GLY A 198 12.07 1.51 23.13
CA GLY A 198 12.83 2.21 24.16
C GLY A 198 12.65 3.74 24.19
N GLU A 199 11.83 4.28 23.29
CA GLU A 199 11.50 5.70 23.28
C GLU A 199 10.65 6.07 24.51
N PRO A 200 10.84 7.28 25.08
CA PRO A 200 10.04 7.76 26.19
C PRO A 200 8.59 8.02 25.78
N VAL A 201 7.67 7.99 26.75
CA VAL A 201 6.23 8.26 26.54
C VAL A 201 5.97 9.58 25.80
N THR A 202 6.88 10.56 25.95
CA THR A 202 6.80 11.86 25.27
C THR A 202 6.79 11.75 23.75
N VAL A 203 7.43 10.74 23.16
CA VAL A 203 7.39 10.52 21.71
C VAL A 203 5.97 10.14 21.25
N LEU A 204 5.33 9.19 21.93
CA LEU A 204 3.95 8.81 21.62
C LEU A 204 2.97 9.98 21.85
N LEU A 205 3.16 10.74 22.93
CA LEU A 205 2.36 11.94 23.22
C LEU A 205 2.53 13.00 22.14
N GLN A 206 3.73 13.19 21.59
CA GLN A 206 3.97 14.10 20.46
C GLN A 206 3.17 13.66 19.23
N LEU A 207 3.17 12.36 18.88
CA LEU A 207 2.39 11.85 17.75
C LEU A 207 0.89 12.08 17.92
N LEU A 208 0.38 11.84 19.14
CA LEU A 208 -1.03 12.09 19.48
C LEU A 208 -1.36 13.59 19.41
N GLU A 209 -0.49 14.46 19.93
CA GLU A 209 -0.70 15.91 19.88
C GLU A 209 -0.72 16.43 18.44
N GLU A 210 0.16 15.95 17.56
CA GLU A 210 0.13 16.30 16.13
C GLU A 210 -1.19 15.90 15.46
N ALA A 211 -1.70 14.70 15.75
CA ALA A 211 -2.99 14.22 15.24
C ALA A 211 -4.17 15.06 15.79
N ILE A 212 -4.19 15.31 17.11
CA ILE A 212 -5.19 16.15 17.78
C ILE A 212 -5.21 17.56 17.17
N SER A 213 -4.04 18.19 17.07
CA SER A 213 -3.88 19.54 16.52
C SER A 213 -4.28 19.61 15.04
N ALA A 214 -4.06 18.55 14.25
CA ALA A 214 -4.53 18.47 12.87
C ALA A 214 -6.07 18.37 12.78
N HIS A 215 -6.71 17.53 13.60
CA HIS A 215 -8.17 17.41 13.63
C HIS A 215 -8.86 18.70 14.13
N ARG A 216 -8.31 19.36 15.15
CA ARG A 216 -8.84 20.64 15.66
C ARG A 216 -8.80 21.73 14.58
N ARG A 217 -7.69 21.81 13.82
CA ARG A 217 -7.56 22.76 12.69
C ARG A 217 -8.61 22.51 11.61
N LYS A 218 -8.85 21.24 11.24
CA LYS A 218 -9.87 20.87 10.25
C LYS A 218 -11.29 21.18 10.73
N ALA A 219 -11.62 20.87 11.98
CA ALA A 219 -12.96 21.14 12.51
C ALA A 219 -13.28 22.64 12.55
N ALA A 220 -12.26 23.48 12.80
CA ALA A 220 -12.40 24.94 12.74
C ALA A 220 -12.67 25.44 11.30
N THR A 221 -12.05 24.84 10.28
CA THR A 221 -12.33 25.19 8.88
C THR A 221 -13.73 24.74 8.45
N ASP A 222 -14.19 23.57 8.88
CA ASP A 222 -15.51 23.03 8.53
C ASP A 222 -16.65 23.91 9.09
N LYS A 223 -16.41 24.57 10.23
CA LYS A 223 -17.39 25.43 10.91
C LYS A 223 -17.35 26.91 10.48
N GLY A 224 -16.41 27.31 9.61
CA GLY A 224 -16.16 28.74 9.38
C GLY A 224 -15.53 29.09 8.02
N ALA A 225 -16.31 29.02 6.94
CA ALA A 225 -15.94 29.50 5.60
C ALA A 225 -15.45 30.96 5.57
N TRP A 226 -15.93 31.80 6.49
CA TRP A 226 -15.57 33.21 6.62
C TRP A 226 -14.14 33.45 7.13
N THR A 227 -13.57 32.51 7.90
CA THR A 227 -12.19 32.65 8.43
C THR A 227 -11.12 32.36 7.37
N ALA A 228 -11.43 31.50 6.40
CA ALA A 228 -10.58 31.26 5.24
C ALA A 228 -10.54 32.49 4.30
N LEU A 229 -11.67 33.17 4.12
CA LEU A 229 -11.79 34.41 3.33
C LEU A 229 -11.00 35.58 3.96
N LEU A 230 -11.08 35.75 5.29
CA LEU A 230 -10.32 36.78 6.03
C LEU A 230 -8.80 36.56 5.99
N ARG A 231 -8.36 35.30 5.89
CA ARG A 231 -6.93 34.93 5.73
C ARG A 231 -6.42 35.26 4.32
N HIS A 232 -7.31 35.29 3.33
CA HIS A 232 -6.98 35.69 1.96
C HIS A 232 -6.80 37.21 1.81
N LEU A 233 -7.42 38.00 2.70
CA LEU A 233 -7.37 39.47 2.71
C LEU A 233 -6.20 40.06 3.51
N ARG A 234 -5.54 39.26 4.35
CA ARG A 234 -4.30 39.63 5.05
C ARG A 234 -3.11 39.15 4.24
N GLY A 235 -2.75 39.91 3.20
CA GLY A 235 -1.48 39.71 2.50
C GLY A 235 -0.32 39.93 3.48
N ASP A 236 0.59 38.96 3.53
CA ASP A 236 2.04 39.13 3.76
C ASP A 236 2.76 37.78 3.72
N GLY A 237 3.94 37.75 3.06
CA GLY A 237 4.88 36.64 3.01
C GLY A 237 4.91 35.86 1.68
N GLU A 238 6.10 35.50 1.20
CA GLU A 238 6.28 34.50 0.13
C GLU A 238 5.43 33.26 0.49
N ARG A 239 4.33 33.03 -0.24
CA ARG A 239 3.50 31.85 -0.02
C ARG A 239 4.28 30.64 -0.49
N GLU A 240 4.74 29.83 0.46
CA GLU A 240 5.31 28.51 0.17
C GLU A 240 4.31 27.71 -0.67
N ASP A 241 4.77 27.17 -1.80
CA ASP A 241 3.92 26.41 -2.70
C ASP A 241 3.38 25.16 -1.97
N PRO A 242 2.06 25.01 -1.75
CA PRO A 242 1.50 23.83 -1.09
C PRO A 242 1.75 22.54 -1.88
N ARG A 243 2.24 22.64 -3.11
CA ARG A 243 2.68 21.54 -3.97
C ARG A 243 4.20 21.45 -4.09
N ALA A 244 4.97 22.14 -3.26
CA ALA A 244 6.41 21.99 -3.19
C ALA A 244 6.76 20.57 -2.72
N GLY A 245 7.42 19.82 -3.59
CA GLY A 245 7.87 18.47 -3.29
C GLY A 245 9.36 18.36 -3.08
N LEU A 246 9.78 17.30 -2.39
CA LEU A 246 11.12 16.75 -2.50
C LEU A 246 11.05 15.35 -3.11
N GLY A 247 11.74 15.14 -4.22
CA GLY A 247 12.13 13.81 -4.68
C GLY A 247 13.59 13.52 -4.36
N TYR A 248 13.91 12.33 -3.86
CA TYR A 248 15.28 11.84 -3.77
C TYR A 248 15.37 10.39 -4.22
N SER A 249 16.20 10.11 -5.23
CA SER A 249 16.27 8.80 -5.88
C SER A 249 17.72 8.32 -6.05
N ALA A 250 17.91 7.01 -6.04
CA ALA A 250 19.12 6.38 -6.53
C ALA A 250 19.29 6.70 -8.02
N SER A 251 20.52 6.91 -8.49
CA SER A 251 20.79 7.25 -9.90
C SER A 251 20.20 6.22 -10.86
N ILE A 252 20.26 4.94 -10.51
CA ILE A 252 19.71 3.85 -11.32
C ILE A 252 18.18 3.92 -11.50
N TRP A 253 17.43 4.49 -10.54
CA TRP A 253 15.97 4.61 -10.59
C TRP A 253 15.45 5.96 -11.04
N ARG A 254 16.33 6.89 -11.42
CA ARG A 254 15.97 8.26 -11.81
C ARG A 254 14.81 8.33 -12.81
N LYS A 255 14.74 7.40 -13.76
CA LYS A 255 13.67 7.38 -14.78
C LYS A 255 12.32 6.99 -14.18
N ALA A 256 12.28 5.94 -13.37
CA ALA A 256 11.07 5.50 -12.67
C ALA A 256 10.58 6.57 -11.68
N SER A 257 11.49 7.08 -10.84
CA SER A 257 11.20 8.13 -9.86
C SER A 257 10.66 9.42 -10.50
N ARG A 258 11.19 9.81 -11.67
CA ARG A 258 10.67 10.96 -12.41
C ARG A 258 9.25 10.74 -12.90
N GLN A 259 8.91 9.54 -13.38
CA GLN A 259 7.56 9.23 -13.79
C GLN A 259 6.57 9.21 -12.62
N VAL A 260 6.99 8.76 -11.43
CA VAL A 260 6.19 8.87 -10.21
C VAL A 260 5.89 10.35 -9.90
N LEU A 261 6.94 11.18 -9.84
CA LEU A 261 6.82 12.60 -9.48
C LEU A 261 6.06 13.45 -10.49
N GLN A 262 6.06 13.09 -11.78
CA GLN A 262 5.23 13.75 -12.80
C GLN A 262 3.73 13.76 -12.44
N THR A 263 3.28 12.82 -11.61
CA THR A 263 1.92 12.82 -11.06
C THR A 263 1.61 14.09 -10.28
N LEU A 264 2.61 14.65 -9.60
CA LEU A 264 2.53 15.87 -8.78
C LEU A 264 2.90 17.13 -9.58
N GLY A 265 3.16 17.00 -10.88
CA GLY A 265 3.50 18.07 -11.81
C GLY A 265 4.94 17.99 -12.36
N ASP A 266 5.17 18.61 -13.51
CA ASP A 266 6.44 18.50 -14.27
C ASP A 266 7.64 19.19 -13.60
N ARG A 267 7.42 20.02 -12.58
CA ARG A 267 8.46 20.87 -11.97
C ARG A 267 8.97 20.36 -10.63
N GLN A 268 8.55 19.17 -10.20
CA GLN A 268 8.98 18.62 -8.91
C GLN A 268 10.49 18.33 -8.91
N PRO A 269 11.26 18.88 -7.96
CA PRO A 269 12.69 18.66 -7.90
C PRO A 269 12.98 17.20 -7.56
N LEU A 270 13.88 16.59 -8.33
CA LEU A 270 14.35 15.23 -8.10
C LEU A 270 15.87 15.26 -7.88
N ARG A 271 16.28 15.11 -6.62
CA ARG A 271 17.68 14.90 -6.21
C ARG A 271 18.10 13.46 -6.52
N ILE A 272 19.39 13.26 -6.82
CA ILE A 272 19.91 11.97 -7.29
C ILE A 272 21.18 11.57 -6.53
N SER A 273 21.22 10.33 -6.02
CA SER A 273 22.38 9.74 -5.36
C SER A 273 22.90 8.50 -6.10
N PRO A 274 24.18 8.46 -6.51
CA PRO A 274 25.16 9.56 -6.61
C PRO A 274 24.83 10.57 -7.74
N PRO A 275 25.44 11.78 -7.78
CA PRO A 275 26.59 12.22 -6.99
C PRO A 275 26.26 12.71 -5.58
N LEU A 276 25.00 13.01 -5.25
CA LEU A 276 24.67 13.49 -3.92
C LEU A 276 24.81 12.35 -2.91
N THR A 277 25.53 12.60 -1.83
CA THR A 277 25.58 11.76 -0.64
C THR A 277 24.93 12.50 0.53
N TYR A 278 24.94 11.90 1.71
CA TYR A 278 24.55 12.57 2.94
C TYR A 278 25.32 13.89 3.18
N GLN A 279 26.57 13.99 2.70
CA GLN A 279 27.42 15.19 2.90
C GLN A 279 26.87 16.41 2.17
N GLU A 280 26.28 16.20 0.99
CA GLU A 280 25.68 17.27 0.19
C GLU A 280 24.16 17.39 0.41
N PHE A 281 23.56 16.50 1.19
CA PHE A 281 22.13 16.53 1.46
C PHE A 281 21.78 17.73 2.35
N LYS A 282 21.19 18.76 1.73
CA LYS A 282 20.73 19.96 2.44
C LYS A 282 19.28 19.79 2.90
N PRO A 283 18.95 20.16 4.15
CA PRO A 283 17.58 20.26 4.63
C PRO A 283 16.68 21.02 3.66
N VAL A 284 15.45 20.55 3.50
CA VAL A 284 14.44 21.28 2.72
C VAL A 284 13.67 22.17 3.68
N ARG A 285 13.59 23.47 3.37
CA ARG A 285 12.90 24.45 4.23
C ARG A 285 11.40 24.17 4.34
N TYR A 286 10.80 23.66 3.26
CA TYR A 286 9.40 23.28 3.21
C TYR A 286 9.16 22.23 2.13
N ALA A 287 8.70 21.04 2.54
CA ALA A 287 8.36 19.92 1.65
C ALA A 287 7.11 19.20 2.17
N PRO A 288 5.90 19.74 1.92
CA PRO A 288 4.63 19.11 2.33
C PRO A 288 4.47 17.68 1.84
N PHE A 289 5.19 17.30 0.78
CA PHE A 289 5.44 15.91 0.45
C PHE A 289 6.92 15.64 0.17
N SER A 290 7.36 14.45 0.59
CA SER A 290 8.70 13.95 0.32
C SER A 290 8.62 12.51 -0.19
N TYR A 291 9.30 12.25 -1.29
CA TYR A 291 9.33 10.98 -2.00
C TYR A 291 10.77 10.47 -2.07
N PHE A 292 10.98 9.26 -1.56
CA PHE A 292 12.30 8.63 -1.51
C PHE A 292 12.28 7.30 -2.26
N ASN A 293 13.20 7.13 -3.20
CA ASN A 293 13.41 5.91 -3.99
C ASN A 293 14.89 5.55 -3.88
N LEU A 294 15.27 5.05 -2.72
CA LEU A 294 16.65 4.80 -2.27
C LEU A 294 16.70 3.42 -1.62
N HIS A 295 17.88 2.82 -1.56
CA HIS A 295 18.15 1.56 -0.88
C HIS A 295 17.94 1.66 0.61
N GLY A 296 17.36 0.61 1.19
CA GLY A 296 17.36 0.38 2.63
C GLY A 296 17.80 -1.05 2.95
N ILE A 297 18.19 -1.27 4.19
CA ILE A 297 18.65 -2.57 4.70
C ILE A 297 18.00 -2.82 6.06
N GLU A 298 17.81 -4.08 6.42
CA GLU A 298 17.05 -4.44 7.62
C GLU A 298 17.73 -3.94 8.90
N ASP A 299 19.03 -4.17 9.03
CA ASP A 299 19.80 -3.92 10.24
C ASP A 299 20.40 -2.51 10.32
N GLY A 300 20.35 -1.75 9.23
CA GLY A 300 20.93 -0.41 9.14
C GLY A 300 19.92 0.72 9.37
N PRO A 301 20.40 1.90 9.82
CA PRO A 301 19.57 3.10 9.98
C PRO A 301 19.45 3.94 8.70
N ASN A 302 20.38 3.76 7.77
CA ASN A 302 20.61 4.65 6.65
C ASN A 302 19.85 4.23 5.38
N TRP A 303 19.65 5.20 4.49
CA TRP A 303 19.27 4.94 3.11
C TRP A 303 20.41 5.27 2.14
N TYR A 304 20.49 4.53 1.04
CA TYR A 304 21.63 4.55 0.12
C TYR A 304 21.22 4.86 -1.32
N GLY A 305 22.09 5.55 -2.03
CA GLY A 305 22.00 5.68 -3.48
C GLY A 305 22.40 4.39 -4.18
N GLN A 306 22.29 4.39 -5.51
CA GLN A 306 22.94 3.39 -6.34
C GLN A 306 23.40 4.01 -7.64
N ARG A 307 24.69 3.81 -7.96
CA ARG A 307 25.25 4.28 -9.23
C ARG A 307 24.59 3.56 -10.41
N ASP A 308 24.13 4.33 -11.39
CA ASP A 308 23.67 3.80 -12.66
C ASP A 308 24.89 3.34 -13.48
N ALA A 309 24.93 2.06 -13.84
CA ALA A 309 26.03 1.45 -14.58
C ALA A 309 26.25 2.06 -15.98
N LEU A 310 25.24 2.74 -16.53
CA LEU A 310 25.32 3.43 -17.81
C LEU A 310 26.00 4.80 -17.71
N PHE A 311 26.28 5.29 -16.50
CA PHE A 311 26.99 6.55 -16.29
C PHE A 311 28.49 6.28 -16.08
N PRO A 312 29.38 6.83 -16.92
CA PRO A 312 30.83 6.58 -16.87
C PRO A 312 31.53 7.36 -15.75
N ALA A 313 30.97 7.36 -14.54
CA ALA A 313 31.49 8.07 -13.38
C ALA A 313 31.97 7.09 -12.31
N THR A 314 33.05 7.41 -11.59
CA THR A 314 33.67 6.57 -10.56
C THR A 314 33.11 6.83 -9.17
N TYR A 315 31.79 6.97 -9.05
CA TYR A 315 31.15 7.04 -7.74
C TYR A 315 31.09 5.65 -7.10
N GLU A 316 31.02 5.62 -5.77
CA GLU A 316 30.71 4.42 -5.01
C GLU A 316 29.43 3.76 -5.53
N LEU A 317 29.34 2.43 -5.45
CA LEU A 317 28.18 1.71 -5.97
C LEU A 317 26.92 1.99 -5.14
N PHE A 318 27.03 2.02 -3.80
CA PHE A 318 25.93 2.24 -2.85
C PHE A 318 26.29 3.30 -1.80
N PRO A 319 26.48 4.58 -2.19
CA PRO A 319 26.85 5.62 -1.24
C PRO A 319 25.71 5.89 -0.24
N VAL A 320 26.05 6.23 1.00
CA VAL A 320 25.06 6.70 1.98
C VAL A 320 24.43 8.00 1.48
N ALA A 321 23.11 7.98 1.30
CA ALA A 321 22.34 9.11 0.77
C ALA A 321 21.64 9.90 1.87
N LEU A 322 21.13 9.23 2.89
CA LEU A 322 20.39 9.85 3.99
C LEU A 322 20.57 9.06 5.28
N ARG A 323 20.82 9.77 6.39
CA ARG A 323 20.97 9.21 7.73
C ARG A 323 19.94 9.84 8.68
N PRO A 324 19.54 9.18 9.76
CA PRO A 324 18.61 9.78 10.73
C PRO A 324 19.10 11.12 11.29
N GLU A 325 20.41 11.28 11.52
CA GLU A 325 21.01 12.52 12.00
C GLU A 325 20.90 13.71 11.02
N ASP A 326 20.66 13.45 9.75
CA ASP A 326 20.48 14.49 8.73
C ASP A 326 19.06 15.10 8.76
N LEU A 327 18.13 14.48 9.50
CA LEU A 327 16.76 14.95 9.66
C LEU A 327 16.60 15.76 10.95
N ARG A 328 16.25 17.05 10.82
CA ARG A 328 15.98 17.91 11.98
C ARG A 328 14.49 17.93 12.32
N PRO A 329 14.12 18.11 13.61
CA PRO A 329 12.73 17.93 14.06
C PRO A 329 11.68 18.80 13.35
N GLU A 330 12.08 19.97 12.86
CA GLU A 330 11.19 20.95 12.23
C GLU A 330 11.16 20.88 10.69
N ASP A 331 12.10 20.20 10.05
CA ASP A 331 12.24 20.20 8.58
C ASP A 331 11.08 19.48 7.86
N TYR A 332 10.42 18.56 8.57
CA TYR A 332 9.37 17.69 8.03
C TYR A 332 8.03 17.89 8.74
N ALA A 333 7.88 18.98 9.49
CA ALA A 333 6.65 19.26 10.22
C ALA A 333 5.44 19.32 9.27
N GLY A 334 4.50 18.39 9.47
CA GLY A 334 3.31 18.26 8.64
C GLY A 334 3.52 17.62 7.26
N ALA A 335 4.72 17.15 6.93
CA ALA A 335 5.02 16.49 5.67
C ALA A 335 4.35 15.11 5.56
N ILE A 336 4.02 14.72 4.33
CA ILE A 336 3.65 13.35 3.96
C ILE A 336 4.85 12.71 3.26
N VAL A 337 5.43 11.69 3.87
CA VAL A 337 6.61 10.98 3.35
C VAL A 337 6.18 9.67 2.71
N PHE A 338 6.66 9.39 1.50
CA PHE A 338 6.54 8.08 0.86
C PHE A 338 7.94 7.57 0.54
N SER A 339 8.31 6.42 1.10
CA SER A 339 9.58 5.75 0.83
C SER A 339 9.34 4.42 0.13
N GLU A 340 10.08 4.20 -0.95
CA GLU A 340 10.14 2.92 -1.65
C GLU A 340 11.27 2.02 -1.14
N ALA A 341 12.11 2.50 -0.21
CA ALA A 341 13.27 1.75 0.30
C ALA A 341 12.87 0.41 0.92
N CYS A 342 13.70 -0.63 0.72
CA CYS A 342 13.55 -1.87 1.48
C CYS A 342 13.61 -1.54 2.97
N TYR A 343 12.69 -2.11 3.76
CA TYR A 343 12.59 -1.83 5.19
C TYR A 343 12.37 -0.33 5.52
N GLY A 344 11.93 0.47 4.54
CA GLY A 344 11.71 1.92 4.68
C GLY A 344 10.66 2.30 5.72
N ALA A 345 9.83 1.34 6.14
CA ALA A 345 8.92 1.43 7.28
C ALA A 345 9.16 0.30 8.29
N ASN A 346 10.35 -0.30 8.39
CA ASN A 346 10.64 -1.25 9.46
C ASN A 346 10.85 -0.49 10.78
N ILE A 347 10.04 -0.81 11.77
CA ILE A 347 10.10 -0.27 13.14
C ILE A 347 10.35 -1.34 14.19
N LEU A 348 10.45 -2.61 13.78
CA LEU A 348 10.58 -3.73 14.70
C LEU A 348 11.94 -3.64 15.38
N GLY A 349 11.93 -3.51 16.71
CA GLY A 349 13.17 -3.38 17.48
C GLY A 349 13.97 -2.11 17.18
N LYS A 350 13.33 -1.05 16.67
CA LYS A 350 14.01 0.19 16.27
C LYS A 350 13.44 1.41 16.99
N ASN A 351 14.31 2.37 17.28
CA ASN A 351 13.97 3.71 17.74
C ASN A 351 14.19 4.74 16.62
N SER A 352 14.03 6.03 16.91
CA SER A 352 14.20 7.10 15.92
C SER A 352 15.63 7.23 15.36
N ASP A 353 16.66 6.77 16.06
CA ASP A 353 18.04 6.78 15.57
C ASP A 353 18.37 5.54 14.71
N ALA A 354 17.55 4.48 14.80
CA ALA A 354 17.71 3.25 14.04
C ALA A 354 16.74 3.09 12.84
N SER A 355 15.77 4.01 12.70
CA SER A 355 14.74 3.97 11.65
C SER A 355 14.41 5.36 11.13
N LEU A 356 14.69 5.60 9.84
CA LEU A 356 14.31 6.85 9.18
C LEU A 356 12.78 7.10 9.23
N ALA A 357 11.94 6.06 9.21
CA ALA A 357 10.50 6.23 9.38
C ALA A 357 10.13 6.81 10.74
N LEU A 358 10.70 6.27 11.83
CA LEU A 358 10.49 6.81 13.18
C LEU A 358 11.12 8.19 13.31
N LYS A 359 12.27 8.45 12.67
CA LYS A 359 12.90 9.77 12.65
C LYS A 359 12.03 10.83 11.98
N PHE A 360 11.40 10.51 10.84
CA PHE A 360 10.44 11.42 10.18
C PHE A 360 9.24 11.75 11.08
N LEU A 361 8.71 10.75 11.79
CA LEU A 361 7.62 10.98 12.75
C LEU A 361 8.06 11.83 13.95
N ALA A 362 9.26 11.59 14.49
CA ALA A 362 9.89 12.43 15.51
C ALA A 362 10.14 13.86 14.98
N ALA A 363 10.42 14.00 13.68
CA ALA A 363 10.46 15.26 12.94
C ALA A 363 9.09 15.78 12.49
N ARG A 364 8.03 15.36 13.20
CA ARG A 364 6.66 15.86 13.09
C ARG A 364 6.04 15.68 11.70
N ALA A 365 6.52 14.71 10.91
CA ALA A 365 5.83 14.27 9.71
C ALA A 365 4.43 13.81 10.07
N ARG A 366 3.44 14.22 9.25
CA ARG A 366 2.04 13.83 9.44
C ARG A 366 1.80 12.37 9.09
N ALA A 367 2.56 11.88 8.11
CA ALA A 367 2.48 10.50 7.67
C ALA A 367 3.79 10.03 7.06
N VAL A 368 4.09 8.75 7.27
CA VAL A 368 5.16 8.01 6.58
C VAL A 368 4.55 6.74 6.00
N ILE A 369 4.70 6.56 4.69
CA ILE A 369 4.30 5.37 3.95
C ILE A 369 5.57 4.68 3.49
N GLY A 370 5.67 3.37 3.71
CA GLY A 370 6.81 2.58 3.26
C GLY A 370 6.62 1.10 3.53
N SER A 371 7.60 0.31 3.07
CA SER A 371 7.59 -1.14 3.21
C SER A 371 8.18 -1.58 4.55
N THR A 372 7.51 -2.51 5.24
CA THR A 372 8.05 -3.16 6.45
C THR A 372 9.22 -4.11 6.15
N LYS A 373 9.37 -4.52 4.89
CA LYS A 373 10.29 -5.58 4.41
C LYS A 373 10.88 -5.22 3.05
N VAL A 374 11.51 -6.17 2.34
CA VAL A 374 12.02 -5.91 0.98
C VAL A 374 10.90 -5.38 0.08
N SER A 375 11.17 -4.28 -0.61
CA SER A 375 10.30 -3.66 -1.60
C SER A 375 10.92 -3.80 -2.98
N TYR A 376 10.06 -3.90 -3.98
CA TYR A 376 10.46 -4.09 -5.38
C TYR A 376 9.91 -2.98 -6.25
N GLY A 377 10.69 -2.57 -7.24
CA GLY A 377 10.21 -1.69 -8.29
C GLY A 377 11.04 -1.83 -9.55
N THR A 378 10.86 -0.90 -10.48
CA THR A 378 11.49 -0.96 -11.79
C THR A 378 12.71 -0.04 -11.89
N VAL A 379 13.66 -0.42 -12.75
CA VAL A 379 14.75 0.46 -13.21
C VAL A 379 14.20 1.59 -14.08
N ALA A 380 13.25 1.25 -14.95
CA ALA A 380 12.68 2.16 -15.93
C ALA A 380 11.22 1.80 -16.22
N PRO A 381 10.41 2.77 -16.70
CA PRO A 381 9.02 2.52 -17.06
C PRO A 381 8.84 1.29 -17.97
N PRO A 382 7.71 0.56 -17.88
CA PRO A 382 6.51 0.87 -17.08
C PRO A 382 6.69 0.64 -15.57
N LEU A 383 6.01 1.44 -14.75
CA LEU A 383 6.04 1.32 -13.28
C LEU A 383 5.31 0.06 -12.82
N ILE A 384 5.87 -0.58 -11.80
CA ILE A 384 5.35 -1.78 -11.13
C ILE A 384 5.69 -1.68 -9.63
N GLY A 385 5.08 -2.52 -8.79
CA GLY A 385 5.43 -2.62 -7.37
C GLY A 385 5.35 -1.27 -6.64
N ALA A 386 6.41 -0.95 -5.89
CA ALA A 386 6.53 0.27 -5.10
C ALA A 386 6.36 1.55 -5.94
N ASP A 387 6.96 1.62 -7.13
CA ASP A 387 6.84 2.82 -7.99
C ASP A 387 5.39 3.02 -8.44
N LEU A 388 4.69 1.93 -8.76
CA LEU A 388 3.30 2.00 -9.19
C LEU A 388 2.36 2.37 -8.03
N LEU A 389 2.62 1.82 -6.83
CA LEU A 389 1.89 2.16 -5.62
C LEU A 389 2.05 3.65 -5.28
N ALA A 390 3.28 4.16 -5.31
CA ALA A 390 3.59 5.57 -5.07
C ALA A 390 2.81 6.48 -6.04
N ARG A 391 2.82 6.15 -7.34
CA ARG A 391 2.08 6.90 -8.36
C ARG A 391 0.59 7.02 -8.01
N TYR A 392 -0.05 5.91 -7.66
CA TYR A 392 -1.48 5.95 -7.33
C TYR A 392 -1.77 6.59 -5.97
N PHE A 393 -0.87 6.47 -5.01
CA PHE A 393 -0.99 7.16 -3.73
C PHE A 393 -1.04 8.68 -3.93
N TRP A 394 -0.10 9.21 -4.72
CA TRP A 394 -0.09 10.64 -5.07
C TRP A 394 -1.34 11.08 -5.83
N LYS A 395 -1.86 10.25 -6.76
CA LYS A 395 -3.16 10.50 -7.39
C LYS A 395 -4.30 10.56 -6.37
N GLY A 396 -4.34 9.64 -5.41
CA GLY A 396 -5.33 9.64 -4.35
C GLY A 396 -5.32 10.93 -3.53
N LEU A 397 -4.13 11.42 -3.16
CA LEU A 397 -3.99 12.68 -2.42
C LEU A 397 -4.40 13.90 -3.27
N LEU A 398 -4.05 13.92 -4.57
CA LEU A 398 -4.49 14.96 -5.50
C LEU A 398 -5.99 14.93 -5.78
N ALA A 399 -6.65 13.79 -5.54
CA ALA A 399 -8.11 13.69 -5.55
C ALA A 399 -8.74 14.02 -4.19
N GLN A 400 -7.97 14.63 -3.28
CA GLN A 400 -8.40 15.02 -1.94
C GLN A 400 -8.89 13.86 -1.06
N LEU A 401 -8.45 12.63 -1.33
CA LEU A 401 -8.69 11.53 -0.41
C LEU A 401 -7.90 11.76 0.89
N PRO A 402 -8.47 11.40 2.06
CA PRO A 402 -7.70 11.26 3.29
C PRO A 402 -6.50 10.33 3.10
N ILE A 403 -5.45 10.50 3.90
CA ILE A 403 -4.16 9.81 3.69
C ILE A 403 -4.33 8.29 3.62
N GLY A 404 -5.11 7.70 4.54
CA GLY A 404 -5.35 6.25 4.54
C GLY A 404 -6.21 5.78 3.36
N GLU A 405 -7.17 6.60 2.92
CA GLU A 405 -7.99 6.32 1.74
C GLU A 405 -7.19 6.42 0.44
N ALA A 406 -6.21 7.33 0.37
CA ALA A 406 -5.28 7.43 -0.75
C ALA A 406 -4.39 6.18 -0.85
N LEU A 407 -3.91 5.64 0.28
CA LEU A 407 -3.15 4.39 0.29
C LEU A 407 -4.03 3.19 -0.10
N LYS A 408 -5.27 3.13 0.42
CA LYS A 408 -6.24 2.10 0.01
C LYS A 408 -6.53 2.16 -1.49
N TYR A 409 -6.79 3.36 -2.02
CA TYR A 409 -6.96 3.59 -3.45
C TYR A 409 -5.74 3.13 -4.25
N ALA A 410 -4.53 3.38 -3.74
CA ALA A 410 -3.30 2.95 -4.40
C ALA A 410 -3.18 1.43 -4.49
N LYS A 411 -3.50 0.71 -3.40
CA LYS A 411 -3.49 -0.76 -3.38
C LYS A 411 -4.49 -1.35 -4.37
N VAL A 412 -5.73 -0.85 -4.38
CA VAL A 412 -6.77 -1.27 -5.34
C VAL A 412 -6.33 -0.99 -6.78
N SER A 413 -5.77 0.19 -7.03
CA SER A 413 -5.40 0.62 -8.39
C SER A 413 -4.19 -0.13 -8.93
N LEU A 414 -3.20 -0.44 -8.07
CA LEU A 414 -2.09 -1.32 -8.42
C LEU A 414 -2.62 -2.70 -8.82
N ALA A 415 -3.47 -3.30 -7.97
CA ALA A 415 -3.97 -4.64 -8.22
C ALA A 415 -4.74 -4.74 -9.54
N ARG A 416 -5.59 -3.74 -9.82
CA ARG A 416 -6.31 -3.62 -11.08
C ARG A 416 -5.39 -3.47 -12.27
N GLU A 417 -4.42 -2.56 -12.20
CA GLU A 417 -3.52 -2.32 -13.32
C GLU A 417 -2.68 -3.56 -13.65
N MET A 418 -2.29 -4.35 -12.64
CA MET A 418 -1.57 -5.61 -12.86
C MET A 418 -2.48 -6.71 -13.41
N GLN A 419 -3.71 -6.85 -12.90
CA GLN A 419 -4.72 -7.72 -13.50
C GLN A 419 -4.98 -7.35 -14.99
N GLU A 420 -5.09 -6.05 -15.29
CA GLU A 420 -5.32 -5.58 -16.65
C GLU A 420 -4.12 -5.80 -17.57
N ARG A 421 -2.89 -5.52 -17.11
CA ARG A 421 -1.68 -5.62 -17.95
C ARG A 421 -1.18 -7.05 -18.13
N GLN A 422 -1.07 -7.82 -17.05
CA GLN A 422 -0.47 -9.15 -17.06
C GLN A 422 -1.45 -10.30 -16.74
N GLY A 423 -2.62 -9.99 -16.17
CA GLY A 423 -3.68 -11.00 -15.92
C GLY A 423 -3.62 -11.67 -14.54
N TYR A 424 -2.69 -11.26 -13.67
CA TYR A 424 -2.52 -11.78 -12.31
C TYR A 424 -1.64 -10.84 -11.47
N LEU A 425 -1.67 -10.99 -10.14
CA LEU A 425 -0.69 -10.42 -9.22
C LEU A 425 0.47 -11.39 -9.04
N ASP A 426 1.68 -11.00 -9.44
CA ASP A 426 2.86 -11.81 -9.13
C ASP A 426 3.31 -11.63 -7.67
N SER A 427 4.38 -12.34 -7.30
CA SER A 427 4.91 -12.35 -5.94
C SER A 427 5.32 -10.95 -5.45
N GLU A 428 5.87 -10.12 -6.32
CA GLU A 428 6.31 -8.75 -6.01
C GLU A 428 5.14 -7.80 -5.84
N ASP A 429 4.10 -7.94 -6.67
CA ASP A 429 2.86 -7.18 -6.54
C ASP A 429 2.16 -7.54 -5.22
N GLN A 430 2.06 -8.84 -4.91
CA GLN A 430 1.51 -9.33 -3.65
C GLN A 430 2.30 -8.78 -2.45
N LYS A 431 3.63 -8.89 -2.45
CA LYS A 431 4.46 -8.38 -1.35
C LYS A 431 4.30 -6.87 -1.17
N THR A 432 4.23 -6.12 -2.27
CA THR A 432 3.98 -4.67 -2.24
C THR A 432 2.66 -4.34 -1.53
N LEU A 433 1.58 -5.05 -1.86
CA LEU A 433 0.26 -4.85 -1.25
C LEU A 433 0.26 -5.15 0.26
N LEU A 434 1.04 -6.14 0.69
CA LEU A 434 1.12 -6.57 2.10
C LEU A 434 2.04 -5.70 2.95
N SER A 435 3.23 -5.38 2.45
CA SER A 435 4.33 -4.77 3.21
C SER A 435 4.22 -3.25 3.36
N PHE A 436 3.53 -2.57 2.43
CA PHE A 436 3.37 -1.12 2.52
C PHE A 436 2.30 -0.74 3.55
N VAL A 437 2.74 -0.03 4.60
CA VAL A 437 1.93 0.42 5.73
C VAL A 437 1.89 1.94 5.82
N LEU A 438 0.95 2.47 6.61
CA LEU A 438 0.83 3.89 6.92
C LEU A 438 1.15 4.11 8.41
N TYR A 439 2.19 4.90 8.69
CA TYR A 439 2.39 5.50 10.00
C TYR A 439 1.87 6.93 9.98
N GLY A 440 0.90 7.23 10.84
CA GLY A 440 0.12 8.46 10.84
C GLY A 440 -1.38 8.18 10.96
N ASP A 441 -2.15 9.25 11.12
CA ASP A 441 -3.61 9.16 11.22
C ASP A 441 -4.24 9.03 9.80
N PRO A 442 -5.00 7.96 9.52
CA PRO A 442 -5.57 7.69 8.20
C PRO A 442 -6.69 8.63 7.78
N ALA A 443 -7.35 9.33 8.72
CA ALA A 443 -8.47 10.22 8.45
C ALA A 443 -8.06 11.68 8.21
N LEU A 444 -6.78 12.01 8.42
CA LEU A 444 -6.26 13.34 8.13
C LEU A 444 -6.26 13.62 6.63
N PRO A 445 -6.52 14.88 6.24
CA PRO A 445 -6.51 15.27 4.84
C PRO A 445 -5.11 15.14 4.24
N GLY A 446 -5.08 14.82 2.94
CA GLY A 446 -3.88 14.83 2.11
C GLY A 446 -3.43 16.24 1.74
N LEU A 447 -3.44 16.52 0.43
CA LEU A 447 -3.04 17.81 -0.14
C LEU A 447 -4.23 18.78 -0.22
N PRO A 448 -4.08 20.07 0.17
CA PRO A 448 -5.19 21.04 0.18
C PRO A 448 -5.66 21.46 -1.22
N ASP A 449 -4.80 21.40 -2.24
CA ASP A 449 -5.05 21.97 -3.58
C ASP A 449 -5.23 20.90 -4.68
N GLY A 450 -5.59 19.66 -4.30
CA GLY A 450 -5.88 18.61 -5.26
C GLY A 450 -7.18 18.89 -6.04
N ASN A 451 -7.20 18.68 -7.36
CA ASN A 451 -8.42 18.76 -8.17
C ASN A 451 -8.35 17.82 -9.37
N ILE A 452 -8.07 16.54 -9.11
CA ILE A 452 -8.16 15.51 -10.15
C ILE A 452 -9.34 14.59 -9.88
N GLU A 453 -10.09 14.28 -10.94
CA GLU A 453 -11.14 13.28 -10.88
C GLU A 453 -10.51 11.88 -11.01
N LEU A 454 -10.84 10.99 -10.08
CA LEU A 454 -10.42 9.60 -10.17
C LEU A 454 -11.32 8.87 -11.15
N VAL A 455 -10.73 8.29 -12.19
CA VAL A 455 -11.45 7.39 -13.09
C VAL A 455 -11.88 6.16 -12.29
N SER A 456 -13.19 6.09 -12.01
CA SER A 456 -13.94 4.95 -11.45
C SER A 456 -13.77 4.62 -9.96
N LYS A 457 -14.90 4.68 -9.22
CA LYS A 457 -15.14 4.04 -7.90
C LYS A 457 -15.41 2.52 -8.00
N ALA A 458 -14.99 1.84 -9.07
CA ALA A 458 -15.38 0.44 -9.23
C ALA A 458 -14.74 -0.46 -8.15
N LEU A 459 -15.42 -1.57 -7.83
CA LEU A 459 -15.00 -2.58 -6.86
C LEU A 459 -13.72 -3.30 -7.31
N CYS A 460 -12.87 -3.71 -6.36
CA CYS A 460 -11.77 -4.61 -6.69
C CYS A 460 -12.32 -5.89 -7.34
N PRO A 461 -11.87 -6.26 -8.56
CA PRO A 461 -12.29 -7.52 -9.17
C PRO A 461 -11.71 -8.71 -8.35
N PRO A 462 -12.28 -9.93 -8.51
CA PRO A 462 -11.65 -11.14 -8.02
C PRO A 462 -10.17 -11.19 -8.41
N LEU A 463 -9.31 -11.53 -7.45
CA LEU A 463 -7.86 -11.52 -7.66
C LEU A 463 -7.38 -12.88 -8.16
N VAL A 464 -6.67 -12.86 -9.29
CA VAL A 464 -5.81 -13.97 -9.73
C VAL A 464 -4.41 -13.64 -9.27
N TYR A 465 -3.74 -14.58 -8.61
CA TYR A 465 -2.40 -14.33 -8.08
C TYR A 465 -1.50 -15.54 -8.22
N GLN A 466 -0.21 -15.29 -8.34
CA GLN A 466 0.81 -16.32 -8.43
C GLN A 466 0.98 -17.03 -7.08
N ARG A 467 0.97 -18.36 -7.08
CA ARG A 467 1.40 -19.15 -5.92
C ARG A 467 2.91 -19.40 -6.00
N GLN A 468 3.53 -19.42 -4.84
CA GLN A 468 4.92 -19.84 -4.72
C GLN A 468 5.04 -21.31 -5.15
N ALA A 469 5.79 -21.57 -6.22
CA ALA A 469 6.06 -22.93 -6.67
C ALA A 469 7.02 -23.62 -5.69
N ARG A 470 6.76 -24.89 -5.36
CA ARG A 470 7.76 -25.73 -4.67
C ARG A 470 8.90 -26.02 -5.64
N ASP A 471 10.13 -25.94 -5.14
CA ASP A 471 11.38 -25.99 -5.92
C ASP A 471 11.35 -27.11 -6.99
N GLN A 472 11.26 -26.72 -8.27
CA GLN A 472 11.27 -27.63 -9.42
C GLN A 472 12.41 -27.24 -10.36
N LYS A 473 13.65 -27.41 -9.89
CA LYS A 473 14.87 -27.19 -10.68
C LYS A 473 14.96 -28.08 -11.93
N SER A 474 14.21 -29.17 -12.01
CA SER A 474 14.42 -30.26 -12.98
C SER A 474 13.91 -30.01 -14.41
N LEU A 475 13.37 -28.81 -14.72
CA LEU A 475 12.69 -28.55 -16.00
C LEU A 475 13.30 -27.42 -16.85
N LEU A 476 14.37 -26.76 -16.40
CA LEU A 476 14.98 -25.61 -17.09
C LEU A 476 16.14 -26.03 -18.00
N SER A 477 16.17 -25.54 -19.24
CA SER A 477 17.32 -25.75 -20.12
C SER A 477 18.49 -24.82 -19.77
N GLU A 478 19.71 -25.33 -19.80
CA GLU A 478 20.93 -24.53 -19.56
C GLU A 478 21.05 -23.36 -20.52
N SER A 479 20.60 -23.53 -21.78
CA SER A 479 20.60 -22.48 -22.79
C SER A 479 19.69 -21.30 -22.45
N LEU A 480 18.53 -21.54 -21.84
CA LEU A 480 17.62 -20.49 -21.40
C LEU A 480 18.22 -19.72 -20.23
N VAL A 481 18.79 -20.42 -19.25
CA VAL A 481 19.47 -19.80 -18.10
C VAL A 481 20.62 -18.92 -18.58
N ALA A 482 21.46 -19.41 -19.50
CA ALA A 482 22.57 -18.64 -20.06
C ALA A 482 22.09 -17.41 -20.83
N ALA A 483 21.03 -17.53 -21.63
CA ALA A 483 20.47 -16.41 -22.40
C ALA A 483 19.91 -15.30 -21.49
N VAL A 484 19.20 -15.66 -20.43
CA VAL A 484 18.67 -14.69 -19.45
C VAL A 484 19.80 -14.03 -18.68
N LYS A 485 20.76 -14.81 -18.17
CA LYS A 485 21.93 -14.30 -17.45
C LYS A 485 22.74 -13.30 -18.29
N GLY A 486 23.04 -13.64 -19.55
CA GLY A 486 23.79 -12.76 -20.44
C GLY A 486 23.08 -11.43 -20.73
N ARG A 487 21.74 -11.41 -20.84
CA ARG A 487 20.96 -10.16 -20.99
C ARG A 487 21.03 -9.28 -19.76
N ILE A 488 20.96 -9.88 -18.57
CA ILE A 488 21.00 -9.15 -17.30
C ILE A 488 22.40 -8.60 -17.06
N GLU A 489 23.46 -9.39 -17.23
CA GLU A 489 24.85 -8.94 -17.07
C GLU A 489 25.21 -7.80 -18.05
N ALA A 490 24.65 -7.78 -19.25
CA ALA A 490 24.83 -6.68 -20.20
C ALA A 490 24.23 -5.35 -19.70
N SER A 491 23.18 -5.41 -18.87
CA SER A 491 22.48 -4.23 -18.35
C SER A 491 22.94 -3.85 -16.94
N LEU A 492 23.29 -4.85 -16.13
CA LEU A 492 23.66 -4.78 -14.72
C LEU A 492 24.97 -5.56 -14.49
N PRO A 493 26.12 -5.08 -15.00
CA PRO A 493 27.38 -5.83 -14.97
C PRO A 493 27.87 -6.13 -13.55
N TYR A 494 27.47 -5.33 -12.56
CA TYR A 494 27.81 -5.57 -11.15
C TYR A 494 27.12 -6.82 -10.57
N LEU A 495 26.08 -7.36 -11.22
CA LEU A 495 25.45 -8.65 -10.89
C LEU A 495 26.12 -9.85 -11.58
N ALA A 496 27.25 -9.64 -12.25
CA ALA A 496 28.09 -10.76 -12.64
C ALA A 496 28.35 -11.67 -11.43
N GLU A 497 28.26 -12.98 -11.66
CA GLU A 497 28.43 -14.02 -10.61
C GLU A 497 27.31 -14.04 -9.54
N ALA A 498 26.20 -13.34 -9.75
CA ALA A 498 25.02 -13.47 -8.88
C ALA A 498 24.51 -14.92 -8.84
N ARG A 499 24.00 -15.33 -7.68
CA ARG A 499 23.30 -16.60 -7.53
C ARG A 499 22.00 -16.52 -8.32
N VAL A 500 21.72 -17.52 -9.15
CA VAL A 500 20.51 -17.57 -9.97
C VAL A 500 19.61 -18.72 -9.50
N GLN A 501 18.34 -18.40 -9.26
CA GLN A 501 17.27 -19.37 -9.11
C GLN A 501 16.22 -19.11 -10.18
N ALA A 502 15.53 -20.14 -10.65
CA ALA A 502 14.40 -19.98 -11.53
C ALA A 502 13.26 -20.90 -11.12
N VAL A 503 12.04 -20.35 -11.12
CA VAL A 503 10.83 -21.03 -10.70
C VAL A 503 9.74 -20.89 -11.77
N PRO A 504 8.88 -21.91 -11.96
CA PRO A 504 7.77 -21.79 -12.88
C PRO A 504 6.71 -20.83 -12.33
N VAL A 505 6.05 -20.07 -13.21
CA VAL A 505 4.92 -19.23 -12.85
C VAL A 505 3.66 -20.10 -12.77
N ILE A 506 3.12 -20.26 -11.55
CA ILE A 506 1.91 -21.05 -11.28
C ILE A 506 0.83 -20.11 -10.74
N LEU A 507 -0.33 -20.08 -11.41
CA LEU A 507 -1.43 -19.19 -11.05
C LEU A 507 -2.47 -19.91 -10.17
N SER A 508 -3.07 -19.17 -9.25
CA SER A 508 -4.23 -19.59 -8.45
C SER A 508 -5.35 -18.59 -8.59
N GLU A 509 -6.57 -19.12 -8.53
CA GLU A 509 -7.81 -18.36 -8.36
C GLU A 509 -8.21 -18.40 -6.88
N SER A 510 -8.86 -17.35 -6.36
CA SER A 510 -9.64 -17.44 -5.11
C SER A 510 -11.04 -17.99 -5.44
N GLU A 511 -11.44 -19.12 -4.86
CA GLU A 511 -12.64 -19.92 -5.23
C GLU A 511 -14.02 -19.41 -4.71
N PRO A 512 -15.19 -19.91 -5.20
CA PRO A 512 -15.36 -20.93 -6.26
C PRO A 512 -16.21 -20.51 -7.50
N GLU A 513 -15.88 -21.18 -8.60
CA GLU A 513 -16.72 -21.60 -9.74
C GLU A 513 -17.88 -20.70 -10.22
N MET A 514 -17.60 -19.77 -11.15
CA MET A 514 -18.50 -19.57 -12.30
C MET A 514 -17.83 -18.87 -13.48
N SER A 515 -17.99 -19.48 -14.65
CA SER A 515 -17.66 -18.99 -15.99
C SER A 515 -16.17 -18.94 -16.38
N ARG A 516 -15.71 -20.04 -16.99
CA ARG A 516 -14.64 -20.01 -18.00
C ARG A 516 -15.13 -19.26 -19.24
N ALA A 517 -15.21 -17.94 -19.17
CA ALA A 517 -15.36 -17.11 -20.36
C ALA A 517 -14.00 -17.05 -21.09
N LYS A 518 -13.87 -17.82 -22.18
CA LYS A 518 -12.76 -17.69 -23.12
C LYS A 518 -12.82 -16.29 -23.74
N SER A 519 -12.08 -15.33 -23.20
CA SER A 519 -11.88 -14.04 -23.86
C SER A 519 -11.05 -14.28 -25.12
N ARG A 520 -11.70 -14.16 -26.28
CA ARG A 520 -11.04 -13.99 -27.57
C ARG A 520 -10.53 -12.55 -27.64
N GLY A 521 -9.25 -12.35 -27.34
CA GLY A 521 -8.60 -11.06 -27.59
C GLY A 521 -7.11 -11.14 -27.31
N SER A 522 -6.28 -11.07 -28.37
CA SER A 522 -4.82 -11.02 -28.36
C SER A 522 -4.11 -12.11 -27.51
N ARG A 523 -3.33 -12.98 -28.16
CA ARG A 523 -2.45 -13.93 -27.45
C ARG A 523 -1.41 -13.12 -26.66
N ARG A 524 -1.70 -12.81 -25.39
CA ARG A 524 -0.72 -12.21 -24.47
C ARG A 524 0.43 -13.21 -24.29
N PRO A 525 1.69 -12.76 -24.31
CA PRO A 525 2.81 -13.64 -24.02
C PRO A 525 2.62 -14.21 -22.60
N VAL A 526 2.66 -15.54 -22.49
CA VAL A 526 2.39 -16.24 -21.24
C VAL A 526 3.71 -16.37 -20.49
N ALA A 527 3.78 -15.74 -19.31
CA ALA A 527 4.90 -15.92 -18.40
C ALA A 527 5.06 -17.40 -18.05
N ARG A 528 6.28 -17.92 -18.20
CA ARG A 528 6.60 -19.32 -17.89
C ARG A 528 7.52 -19.45 -16.70
N TRP A 529 8.52 -18.58 -16.63
CA TRP A 529 9.58 -18.67 -15.64
C TRP A 529 9.86 -17.29 -15.03
N ALA A 530 10.09 -17.28 -13.72
CA ALA A 530 10.64 -16.15 -13.00
C ALA A 530 12.06 -16.51 -12.56
N PHE A 531 13.04 -15.72 -12.99
CA PHE A 531 14.45 -15.83 -12.63
C PHE A 531 14.76 -14.83 -11.53
N THR A 532 15.28 -15.29 -10.40
CA THR A 532 15.73 -14.46 -9.28
C THR A 532 17.25 -14.49 -9.25
N LEU A 533 17.86 -13.30 -9.30
CA LEU A 533 19.30 -13.11 -9.18
C LEU A 533 19.59 -12.40 -7.87
N GLU A 534 20.51 -12.97 -7.09
CA GLU A 534 20.84 -12.47 -5.76
C GLU A 534 22.35 -12.24 -5.64
N LYS A 535 22.73 -11.07 -5.12
CA LYS A 535 24.12 -10.77 -4.81
C LYS A 535 24.22 -9.88 -3.57
N ASP A 536 25.13 -10.25 -2.68
CA ASP A 536 25.45 -9.49 -1.47
C ASP A 536 26.57 -8.50 -1.76
N PHE A 537 26.36 -7.25 -1.36
CA PHE A 537 27.33 -6.17 -1.44
C PHE A 537 27.69 -5.72 -0.02
N PRO A 538 28.98 -5.70 0.36
CA PRO A 538 29.38 -5.18 1.65
C PRO A 538 29.06 -3.68 1.72
N ILE A 539 28.46 -3.26 2.82
CA ILE A 539 28.20 -1.86 3.15
C ILE A 539 29.02 -1.52 4.38
N GLU A 540 29.86 -0.49 4.27
CA GLU A 540 30.74 -0.09 5.37
C GLU A 540 29.92 0.30 6.60
N GLY A 541 30.21 -0.31 7.74
CA GLY A 541 29.55 -0.03 9.02
C GLY A 541 28.17 -0.68 9.23
N ASP A 542 27.45 -1.02 8.15
CA ASP A 542 26.05 -1.45 8.21
C ASP A 542 25.79 -2.87 7.63
N GLY A 543 26.84 -3.69 7.49
CA GLY A 543 26.72 -5.10 7.12
C GLY A 543 26.77 -5.36 5.62
N ALA A 544 25.75 -6.04 5.08
CA ALA A 544 25.67 -6.35 3.65
C ALA A 544 24.29 -6.01 3.07
N HIS A 545 24.28 -5.31 1.95
CA HIS A 545 23.09 -5.09 1.14
C HIS A 545 22.92 -6.25 0.16
N ARG A 546 21.86 -7.05 0.35
CA ARG A 546 21.45 -8.07 -0.62
C ARG A 546 20.60 -7.45 -1.71
N GLN A 547 21.14 -7.34 -2.92
CA GLN A 547 20.38 -6.91 -4.08
C GLN A 547 19.75 -8.13 -4.77
N VAL A 548 18.44 -8.05 -4.98
CA VAL A 548 17.63 -9.07 -5.64
C VAL A 548 17.04 -8.49 -6.93
N VAL A 549 17.21 -9.19 -8.04
CA VAL A 549 16.59 -8.86 -9.32
C VAL A 549 15.75 -10.03 -9.79
N THR A 550 14.45 -9.81 -9.98
CA THR A 550 13.57 -10.80 -10.58
C THR A 550 13.28 -10.46 -12.03
N VAL A 551 13.41 -11.43 -12.92
CA VAL A 551 13.10 -11.31 -14.35
C VAL A 551 12.12 -12.41 -14.75
N THR A 552 10.93 -11.98 -15.20
CA THR A 552 9.91 -12.89 -15.72
C THR A 552 10.05 -13.00 -17.23
N VAL A 553 10.08 -14.23 -17.73
CA VAL A 553 10.27 -14.54 -19.16
C VAL A 553 9.19 -15.45 -19.72
N ASP A 554 9.01 -15.39 -21.04
CA ASP A 554 8.19 -16.35 -21.79
C ASP A 554 8.93 -17.67 -22.07
N GLU A 555 8.31 -18.57 -22.83
CA GLU A 555 8.88 -19.87 -23.23
C GLU A 555 10.12 -19.77 -24.13
N HIS A 556 10.38 -18.60 -24.73
CA HIS A 556 11.52 -18.34 -25.60
C HIS A 556 12.63 -17.54 -24.89
N GLY A 557 12.45 -17.20 -23.62
CA GLY A 557 13.40 -16.39 -22.85
C GLY A 557 13.33 -14.89 -23.15
N ALA A 558 12.24 -14.42 -23.78
CA ALA A 558 12.00 -12.98 -23.92
C ALA A 558 11.58 -12.41 -22.56
N ILE A 559 12.22 -11.30 -22.16
CA ILE A 559 11.94 -10.63 -20.89
C ILE A 559 10.59 -9.90 -20.99
N LEU A 560 9.65 -10.28 -20.12
CA LEU A 560 8.32 -9.69 -20.00
C LEU A 560 8.27 -8.62 -18.90
N LYS A 561 8.96 -8.88 -17.78
CA LYS A 561 9.02 -8.00 -16.60
C LYS A 561 10.40 -8.14 -15.96
N ALA A 562 10.96 -7.05 -15.47
CA ALA A 562 12.15 -7.04 -14.64
C ALA A 562 11.95 -6.07 -13.48
N VAL A 563 12.22 -6.54 -12.27
CA VAL A 563 12.08 -5.76 -11.03
C VAL A 563 13.31 -5.95 -10.17
N MET A 564 13.62 -4.95 -9.36
CA MET A 564 14.80 -4.93 -8.51
C MET A 564 14.41 -4.47 -7.10
N SER A 565 15.03 -5.10 -6.10
CA SER A 565 14.90 -4.74 -4.69
C SER A 565 15.41 -3.32 -4.46
N LYS A 566 14.70 -2.59 -3.60
CA LYS A 566 14.78 -1.14 -3.48
C LYS A 566 15.62 -0.58 -2.35
#